data_AF-A0A355T5L0-F1
#
_entry.id   AF-A0A355T5L0-F1
#
_cell.length_a   1.000
_cell.length_b   1.000
_cell.length_c   1.000
_cell.angle_alpha   90.00
_cell.angle_beta   90.00
_cell.angle_gamma   90.00
#
_symmetry.space_group_name_H-M   'P 1'
#
loop_
_entity.id
_entity.type
_entity.pdbx_description
1 polymer ?
#
loop_
_entity_poly.entity_id
_entity_poly.type
_entity_poly.pdbx_seq_one_letter_code
_entity_poly.pdbx_strand_id
1 'polypeptide(L)' 'REEADLEWRDEGVVLSVKSHGETSAIVELFTSEHGRHAGLV' A
#
# COMPACT_ATOMS: atom_id res chain seq x y z
N ARG A 1 24.85 8.73 -8.26
CA ARG A 1 23.56 9.45 -8.30
C ARG A 1 22.65 8.63 -7.42
N GLU A 2 22.35 9.12 -6.23
CA GLU A 2 21.59 8.40 -5.21
C GLU A 2 20.13 8.29 -5.70
N GLU A 3 19.68 7.07 -6.02
CA GLU A 3 18.27 6.75 -6.23
C GLU A 3 17.62 6.70 -4.84
N ALA A 4 17.17 7.86 -4.36
CA ALA A 4 16.37 7.96 -3.15
C ALA A 4 14.95 8.40 -3.58
N ASP A 5 14.14 7.47 -4.10
CA ASP A 5 12.80 7.86 -4.58
C ASP A 5 11.77 6.72 -4.57
N LEU A 6 11.77 5.89 -3.53
CA LEU A 6 10.69 4.88 -3.34
C LEU A 6 10.08 4.88 -1.95
N GLU A 7 10.53 5.73 -1.03
CA GLU A 7 9.87 5.89 0.27
C GLU A 7 8.97 7.12 0.23
N TRP A 8 7.66 6.88 0.11
CA TRP A 8 6.63 7.88 0.36
C TRP A 8 5.80 7.45 1.57
N ARG A 9 5.18 8.42 2.24
CA ARG A 9 4.32 8.21 3.40
C ARG A 9 3.06 9.03 3.22
N ASP A 10 1.92 8.42 3.49
CA ASP A 10 0.61 9.03 3.30
C ASP A 10 -0.39 8.39 4.27
N GLU A 11 -1.50 9.07 4.52
CA GLU A 11 -2.62 8.56 5.31
C GLU A 11 -3.76 8.17 4.37
N GLY A 12 -4.39 7.02 4.62
CA GLY A 12 -5.42 6.50 3.73
C GLY A 12 -6.39 5.56 4.41
N VAL A 13 -7.40 5.14 3.64
CA VAL A 13 -8.41 4.19 4.07
C VAL A 13 -8.21 2.85 3.38
N VAL A 14 -8.45 1.76 4.12
CA VAL A 14 -8.48 0.40 3.55
C VAL A 14 -9.78 0.20 2.80
N LEU A 15 -9.68 -0.12 1.52
CA LEU A 15 -10.82 -0.44 0.66
C LEU A 15 -11.13 -1.93 0.66
N SER A 16 -10.10 -2.77 0.61
CA SER A 16 -10.24 -4.22 0.62
C SER A 16 -9.02 -4.91 1.23
N VAL A 17 -9.26 -6.10 1.80
CA VAL A 17 -8.22 -6.98 2.32
C VAL A 17 -8.46 -8.38 1.77
N LYS A 18 -7.42 -8.98 1.19
CA LYS A 18 -7.44 -10.35 0.70
C LYS A 18 -6.30 -11.14 1.35
N SER A 19 -6.63 -12.21 2.05
CA SER A 19 -5.63 -13.14 2.60
C SER A 19 -4.70 -13.65 1.51
N HIS A 20 -3.39 -13.64 1.80
CA HIS A 20 -2.34 -14.11 0.93
C HIS A 20 -1.39 -15.03 1.70
N GLY A 21 -1.51 -16.33 1.47
CA GLY A 21 -0.76 -17.33 2.24
C GLY A 21 -1.24 -17.46 3.67
N GLU A 22 -0.36 -17.96 4.54
CA GLU A 22 -0.69 -18.28 5.93
C GLU A 22 -0.63 -17.06 6.85
N THR A 23 0.21 -16.07 6.51
CA THR A 23 0.54 -14.95 7.41
C THR A 23 0.49 -13.57 6.76
N SER A 24 0.09 -13.45 5.50
CA SER A 24 0.11 -12.18 4.78
C SER A 24 -1.24 -11.83 4.17
N ALA A 25 -1.39 -10.58 3.76
CA ALA A 25 -2.56 -10.10 3.05
C ALA A 25 -2.18 -9.06 1.99
N ILE A 26 -2.93 -9.06 0.88
CA ILE A 26 -2.94 -7.96 -0.08
C ILE A 26 -4.00 -6.96 0.38
N VAL A 27 -3.60 -5.71 0.53
CA VAL A 27 -4.48 -4.61 0.96
C VAL A 27 -4.58 -3.59 -0.16
N GLU A 28 -5.80 -3.21 -0.53
CA GLU A 28 -6.05 -2.05 -1.39
C GLU A 28 -6.32 -0.82 -0.52
N LEU A 29 -5.57 0.24 -0.77
CA LEU A 29 -5.62 1.50 -0.06
C LEU A 29 -6.02 2.62 -1.02
N PHE A 30 -6.70 3.63 -0.49
CA PHE A 30 -6.89 4.91 -1.16
C PHE A 30 -6.34 6.03 -0.28
N THR A 31 -5.41 6.81 -0.83
CA THR A 31 -4.87 8.01 -0.19
C THR A 31 -5.15 9.23 -1.05
N SER A 32 -5.06 10.42 -0.43
CA SER A 32 -5.38 11.66 -1.12
C SER A 32 -4.36 12.01 -2.21
N GLU A 33 -3.07 11.77 -1.97
CA GLU A 33 -2.01 12.21 -2.90
C GLU A 33 -1.68 11.17 -3.97
N HIS A 34 -1.87 9.89 -3.68
CA HIS A 34 -1.45 8.78 -4.54
C HIS A 34 -2.62 7.98 -5.12
N GLY A 35 -3.85 8.28 -4.70
CA GLY A 35 -5.04 7.57 -5.15
C GLY A 35 -5.04 6.11 -4.73
N ARG A 36 -5.52 5.22 -5.61
CA ARG A 36 -5.65 3.79 -5.31
C ARG A 36 -4.35 3.04 -5.56
N HIS A 37 -3.87 2.30 -4.56
CA HIS A 37 -2.70 1.43 -4.65
C HIS A 37 -2.89 0.15 -3.83
N ALA A 38 -2.06 -0.85 -4.09
CA ALA A 38 -2.08 -2.14 -3.40
C ALA A 38 -0.72 -2.44 -2.75
N GLY A 39 -0.75 -3.02 -1.56
CA GLY A 39 0.43 -3.43 -0.80
C GLY A 39 0.30 -4.85 -0.23
N LEU A 40 1.44 -5.49 0.02
CA LEU A 40 1.53 -6.74 0.77
C LEU A 40 1.92 -6.41 2.21
N VAL A 41 1.19 -6.93 3.18
CA VAL A 41 1.46 -6.80 4.61
C VAL A 41 1.44 -8.16 5.30
#